data_AF-A0A954R7A1-F1
#
_entry.id   AF-A0A954R7A1-F1
#
_cell.length_a   1.000
_cell.length_b   1.000
_cell.length_c   1.000
_cell.angle_alpha   90.00
_cell.angle_beta   90.00
_cell.angle_gamma   90.00
#
_symmetry.space_group_name_H-M   'P 1'
#
loop_
_entity.id
_entity.type
_entity.pdbx_description
1 polymer ?
#
loop_
_entity_poly.entity_id
_entity_poly.type
_entity_poly.pdbx_seq_one_letter_code
_entity_poly.pdbx_strand_id
1 'polypeptide(L)'
;EGMGPIEFDGADAKHPVAFENGYPTVDDSYNTSDDYAVNCKFANGTEMTITSRGDNGITFEGTKGRIFVNRGKITGKPIDENWDADKFTDEDLVKLYKGKQFEGHKNNFYRCIREGGQTVSDVFTHVQAMNTCHLACIAARLGRTIRWDPKEEKIVGDEQAAAFFARKPREGFEIPRV
;
A
#
# COMPACT_ATOMS: atom_id res chain seq x y z
N GLU A 1 -3.99 12.58 -10.81
CA GLU A 1 -4.82 13.06 -9.68
C GLU A 1 -4.36 12.47 -8.35
N GLY A 2 -3.05 12.43 -8.08
CA GLY A 2 -2.49 11.49 -7.12
C GLY A 2 -3.19 11.44 -5.75
N MET A 3 -3.40 10.20 -5.28
CA MET A 3 -4.20 9.85 -4.10
C MET A 3 -3.36 9.05 -3.11
N GLY A 4 -3.78 9.01 -1.85
CA GLY A 4 -3.14 8.22 -0.79
C GLY A 4 -3.01 8.98 0.53
N PRO A 5 -2.37 8.36 1.54
CA PRO A 5 -2.01 9.04 2.78
C PRO A 5 -1.03 10.19 2.53
N ILE A 6 -1.07 11.22 3.37
CA ILE A 6 -0.18 12.39 3.33
C ILE A 6 0.88 12.37 4.42
N GLU A 7 0.76 11.45 5.37
CA GLU A 7 1.65 11.31 6.53
C GLU A 7 1.81 9.82 6.86
N PHE A 8 3.03 9.43 7.21
CA PHE A 8 3.40 8.05 7.55
C PHE A 8 4.30 8.08 8.78
N ASP A 9 3.83 7.55 9.90
CA ASP A 9 4.59 7.43 11.14
C ASP A 9 5.09 6.00 11.35
N GLY A 10 6.40 5.82 11.20
CA GLY A 10 7.06 4.52 11.36
C GLY A 10 7.83 4.37 12.67
N ALA A 11 7.65 5.25 13.66
CA ALA A 11 8.42 5.24 14.90
C ALA A 11 8.26 3.97 15.75
N ASP A 12 7.17 3.23 15.56
CA ASP A 12 6.88 2.00 16.30
C ASP A 12 7.51 0.73 15.66
N ALA A 13 8.09 0.85 14.46
CA ALA A 13 8.71 -0.28 13.79
C ALA A 13 9.98 -0.75 14.52
N LYS A 14 10.04 -2.04 14.85
CA LYS A 14 11.22 -2.68 15.42
C LYS A 14 11.99 -3.38 14.34
N HIS A 15 13.30 -3.16 14.32
CA HIS A 15 14.22 -3.85 13.41
C HIS A 15 15.06 -4.85 14.21
N PRO A 16 15.34 -6.03 13.65
CA PRO A 16 16.14 -7.07 14.32
C PRO A 16 17.63 -6.70 14.45
N VAL A 17 18.07 -5.65 13.75
CA VAL A 17 19.43 -5.09 13.82
C VAL A 17 19.34 -3.58 14.01
N ALA A 18 20.42 -2.95 14.48
CA ALA A 18 20.48 -1.51 14.57
C ALA A 18 20.48 -0.87 13.17
N PHE A 19 19.85 0.29 13.07
CA PHE A 19 19.82 1.09 11.86
C PHE A 19 20.50 2.44 12.14
N GLU A 20 21.32 2.89 11.19
CA GLU A 20 21.88 4.23 11.16
C GLU A 20 21.45 4.89 9.85
N ASN A 21 20.85 6.09 9.93
CA ASN A 21 20.42 6.84 8.74
C ASN A 21 19.51 6.04 7.78
N GLY A 22 18.71 5.12 8.34
CA GLY A 22 17.82 4.25 7.57
C GLY A 22 18.49 3.04 6.92
N TYR A 23 19.74 2.73 7.25
CA TYR A 23 20.47 1.54 6.77
C TYR A 23 20.84 0.61 7.92
N PRO A 24 20.80 -0.72 7.73
CA PRO A 24 21.27 -1.65 8.74
C PRO A 24 22.77 -1.47 9.01
N THR A 25 23.20 -1.63 10.26
CA THR A 25 24.61 -1.51 10.65
C THR A 25 25.43 -2.79 10.40
N VAL A 26 24.79 -3.84 9.89
CA VAL A 26 25.39 -5.16 9.60
C VAL A 26 24.89 -5.68 8.25
N ASP A 27 25.68 -6.52 7.59
CA ASP A 27 25.42 -7.06 6.25
C ASP A 27 25.21 -8.59 6.20
N ASP A 28 25.36 -9.27 7.33
CA ASP A 28 25.30 -10.72 7.47
C ASP A 28 24.04 -11.23 8.19
N SER A 29 23.09 -10.33 8.46
CA SER A 29 21.91 -10.58 9.29
C SER A 29 20.61 -10.15 8.61
N TYR A 30 19.52 -10.82 8.94
CA TYR A 30 18.17 -10.40 8.55
C TYR A 30 17.84 -9.03 9.17
N ASN A 31 17.28 -8.10 8.38
CA ASN A 31 17.08 -6.70 8.79
C ASN A 31 15.65 -6.18 8.59
N THR A 32 14.69 -7.03 8.19
CA THR A 32 13.30 -6.61 7.99
C THR A 32 12.57 -6.57 9.33
N SER A 33 11.73 -5.56 9.54
CA SER A 33 10.87 -5.46 10.71
C SER A 33 9.90 -6.63 10.82
N ASP A 34 9.73 -7.15 12.03
CA ASP A 34 8.82 -8.25 12.37
C ASP A 34 7.71 -7.81 13.35
N ASP A 35 8.00 -6.84 14.21
CA ASP A 35 7.04 -6.18 15.09
C ASP A 35 6.93 -4.69 14.75
N TYR A 36 5.80 -4.28 14.14
CA TYR A 36 5.60 -2.90 13.69
C TYR A 36 4.12 -2.50 13.62
N ALA A 37 3.89 -1.20 13.77
CA ALA A 37 2.72 -0.49 13.30
C ALA A 37 3.15 0.82 12.63
N VAL A 38 2.75 1.03 11.38
CA VAL A 38 2.94 2.29 10.66
C VAL A 38 1.60 2.99 10.56
N ASN A 39 1.48 4.14 11.21
CA ASN A 39 0.25 4.93 11.20
C ASN A 39 0.26 5.88 10.01
N CYS A 40 -0.70 5.72 9.12
CA CYS A 40 -0.86 6.52 7.92
C CYS A 40 -2.10 7.42 8.07
N LYS A 41 -1.99 8.68 7.65
CA LYS A 41 -3.11 9.63 7.70
C LYS A 41 -3.45 10.17 6.32
N PHE A 42 -4.72 10.13 5.95
CA PHE A 42 -5.24 10.73 4.72
C PHE A 42 -5.62 12.19 4.94
N ALA A 43 -5.64 12.97 3.86
CA ALA A 43 -6.00 14.39 3.90
C ALA A 43 -7.43 14.65 4.40
N ASN A 44 -8.34 13.69 4.23
CA ASN A 44 -9.72 13.75 4.72
C ASN A 44 -9.86 13.34 6.20
N GLY A 45 -8.75 13.03 6.89
CA GLY A 45 -8.75 12.58 8.28
C GLY A 45 -8.95 11.08 8.48
N THR A 46 -9.12 10.28 7.43
CA THR A 46 -9.10 8.82 7.56
C THR A 46 -7.72 8.35 8.01
N GLU A 47 -7.69 7.39 8.92
CA GLU A 47 -6.46 6.77 9.42
C GLU A 47 -6.37 5.33 8.89
N MET A 48 -5.14 4.88 8.63
CA MET A 48 -4.84 3.52 8.23
C MET A 48 -3.60 3.06 8.97
N THR A 49 -3.71 1.97 9.71
CA THR A 49 -2.57 1.36 10.40
C THR A 49 -2.11 0.11 9.66
N ILE A 50 -0.86 0.13 9.17
CA ILE A 50 -0.21 -1.02 8.57
C ILE A 50 0.56 -1.73 9.69
N THR A 51 0.11 -2.91 10.11
CA THR A 51 0.61 -3.57 11.33
C THR A 51 0.87 -5.05 11.13
N SER A 52 1.90 -5.58 11.82
CA SER A 52 2.11 -7.03 11.95
C SER A 52 1.30 -7.64 13.10
N ARG A 53 0.63 -6.81 13.90
CA ARG A 53 -0.12 -7.22 15.08
C ARG A 53 -1.59 -7.45 14.73
N GLY A 54 -2.04 -8.70 14.84
CA GLY A 54 -3.44 -9.08 14.65
C GLY A 54 -3.64 -10.13 13.54
N ASP A 55 -4.89 -10.32 13.15
CA ASP A 55 -5.25 -11.25 12.07
C ASP A 55 -4.79 -10.72 10.71
N ASN A 56 -4.26 -11.60 9.87
CA ASN A 56 -3.93 -11.25 8.48
C ASN A 56 -5.20 -10.95 7.68
N GLY A 57 -5.44 -9.66 7.39
CA GLY A 57 -6.58 -9.16 6.66
C GLY A 57 -6.66 -7.64 6.72
N ILE A 58 -7.81 -7.10 6.30
CA ILE A 58 -8.10 -5.67 6.33
C ILE A 58 -9.35 -5.46 7.19
N THR A 59 -9.23 -4.63 8.22
CA THR A 59 -10.38 -4.14 8.99
C THR A 59 -10.74 -2.75 8.51
N PHE A 60 -12.00 -2.53 8.17
CA PHE A 60 -12.58 -1.20 7.98
C PHE A 60 -13.47 -0.88 9.16
N GLU A 61 -13.26 0.28 9.77
CA GLU A 61 -14.02 0.74 10.94
C GLU A 61 -14.68 2.08 10.63
N GLY A 62 -15.94 2.21 11.01
CA GLY A 62 -16.70 3.44 10.89
C GLY A 62 -17.66 3.60 12.06
N THR A 63 -18.37 4.73 12.10
CA THR A 63 -19.24 5.10 13.23
C THR A 63 -20.41 4.14 13.47
N LYS A 64 -20.77 3.30 12.48
CA LYS A 64 -21.89 2.37 12.56
C LYS A 64 -21.48 0.92 12.86
N GLY A 65 -20.20 0.57 12.71
CA GLY A 65 -19.69 -0.79 12.85
C GLY A 65 -18.36 -1.00 12.13
N ARG A 66 -17.91 -2.26 12.12
CA ARG A 66 -16.66 -2.70 11.49
C ARG A 66 -16.89 -3.91 10.60
N ILE A 67 -16.06 -4.04 9.57
CA ILE A 67 -15.99 -5.20 8.68
C ILE A 67 -14.53 -5.63 8.55
N PHE A 68 -14.28 -6.91 8.75
CA PHE A 68 -12.98 -7.55 8.55
C PHE A 68 -13.05 -8.45 7.32
N VAL A 69 -12.06 -8.34 6.44
CA VAL A 69 -11.96 -9.10 5.20
C VAL A 69 -10.58 -9.76 5.14
N ASN A 70 -10.53 -11.05 4.85
CA ASN A 70 -9.29 -11.72 4.45
C ASN A 70 -9.52 -12.68 3.28
N ARG A 71 -8.54 -13.54 3.00
CA ARG A 71 -8.61 -14.49 1.87
C ARG A 71 -9.72 -15.55 1.97
N GLY A 72 -10.29 -15.77 3.15
CA GLY A 72 -11.24 -16.87 3.40
C GLY A 72 -12.52 -16.47 4.12
N LYS A 73 -12.62 -15.27 4.69
CA LYS A 73 -13.82 -14.81 5.39
C LYS A 73 -14.02 -13.30 5.26
N ILE A 74 -15.29 -12.92 5.35
CA ILE A 74 -15.75 -11.55 5.55
C ILE A 74 -16.66 -11.60 6.77
N THR A 75 -16.39 -10.76 7.77
CA THR A 75 -17.11 -10.80 9.05
C THR A 75 -17.32 -9.41 9.61
N GLY A 76 -18.36 -9.24 10.42
CA GLY A 76 -18.63 -8.01 11.15
C GLY A 76 -20.05 -7.53 10.93
N LYS A 77 -20.45 -6.50 11.68
CA LYS A 77 -21.84 -6.03 11.74
C LYS A 77 -22.49 -5.80 10.37
N PRO A 78 -21.82 -5.22 9.35
CA PRO A 78 -22.44 -5.08 8.03
C PRO A 78 -22.83 -6.41 7.36
N ILE A 79 -22.07 -7.46 7.62
CA ILE A 79 -22.33 -8.82 7.12
C ILE A 79 -23.41 -9.51 7.95
N ASP A 80 -23.30 -9.41 9.28
CA ASP A 80 -24.23 -10.06 10.22
C ASP A 80 -25.67 -9.50 10.09
N GLU A 81 -25.79 -8.21 9.76
CA GLU A 81 -27.07 -7.50 9.57
C GLU A 81 -27.46 -7.33 8.10
N ASN A 82 -26.71 -7.94 7.16
CA ASN A 82 -27.00 -7.92 5.72
C ASN A 82 -27.21 -6.50 5.14
N TRP A 83 -26.31 -5.56 5.44
CA TRP A 83 -26.44 -4.15 5.04
C TRP A 83 -26.48 -3.92 3.53
N ASP A 84 -25.91 -4.85 2.76
CA ASP A 84 -25.83 -4.85 1.31
C ASP A 84 -27.01 -5.55 0.63
N ALA A 85 -28.01 -6.03 1.40
CA ALA A 85 -29.25 -6.59 0.88
C ALA A 85 -29.86 -5.67 -0.19
N ASP A 86 -29.98 -6.20 -1.41
CA ASP A 86 -30.55 -5.52 -2.58
C ASP A 86 -29.84 -4.19 -2.94
N LYS A 87 -28.60 -3.97 -2.47
CA LYS A 87 -27.82 -2.75 -2.75
C LYS A 87 -26.95 -2.85 -3.99
N PHE A 88 -26.49 -4.04 -4.34
CA PHE A 88 -25.58 -4.27 -5.44
C PHE A 88 -26.13 -5.31 -6.40
N THR A 89 -25.84 -5.10 -7.68
CA THR A 89 -26.27 -5.95 -8.79
C THR A 89 -25.07 -6.59 -9.47
N ASP A 90 -25.32 -7.56 -10.37
CA ASP A 90 -24.27 -8.11 -11.23
C ASP A 90 -23.61 -7.03 -12.09
N GLU A 91 -24.35 -5.99 -12.47
CA GLU A 91 -23.82 -4.85 -13.22
C GLU A 91 -22.80 -4.05 -12.39
N ASP A 92 -23.04 -3.88 -11.09
CA ASP A 92 -22.09 -3.23 -10.19
C ASP A 92 -20.80 -4.04 -10.07
N LEU A 93 -20.90 -5.37 -10.02
CA LEU A 93 -19.74 -6.26 -10.01
C LEU A 93 -18.95 -6.15 -11.33
N VAL A 94 -19.63 -6.16 -12.48
CA VAL A 94 -18.98 -5.96 -13.79
C VAL A 94 -18.30 -4.59 -13.86
N LYS A 95 -18.94 -3.54 -13.33
CA LYS A 95 -18.38 -2.19 -13.26
C LYS A 95 -17.14 -2.13 -12.37
N LEU A 96 -17.15 -2.82 -11.22
CA LEU A 96 -15.98 -2.93 -10.34
C LEU A 96 -14.78 -3.57 -11.06
N TYR A 97 -15.05 -4.53 -11.95
CA TYR A 97 -14.04 -5.15 -12.82
C TYR A 97 -13.76 -4.37 -14.10
N LYS A 98 -14.13 -3.09 -14.17
CA LYS A 98 -13.93 -2.20 -15.32
C LYS A 98 -14.49 -2.78 -16.63
N GLY A 99 -15.65 -3.45 -16.55
CA GLY A 99 -16.30 -4.10 -17.69
C GLY A 99 -15.63 -5.40 -18.15
N LYS A 100 -14.64 -5.91 -17.40
CA LYS A 100 -13.95 -7.15 -17.73
C LYS A 100 -14.55 -8.33 -16.98
N GLN A 101 -14.31 -9.53 -17.51
CA GLN A 101 -14.72 -10.76 -16.85
C GLN A 101 -13.99 -10.93 -15.53
N PHE A 102 -14.69 -11.51 -14.54
CA PHE A 102 -14.08 -11.97 -13.31
C PHE A 102 -13.16 -13.15 -13.62
N GLU A 103 -11.84 -12.94 -13.52
CA GLU A 103 -10.82 -13.93 -13.85
C GLU A 103 -9.53 -13.70 -13.06
N GLY A 104 -8.62 -14.68 -13.09
CA GLY A 104 -7.30 -14.54 -12.46
C GLY A 104 -6.41 -13.51 -13.16
N HIS A 105 -5.50 -12.88 -12.41
CA HIS A 105 -4.62 -11.81 -12.91
C HIS A 105 -3.86 -12.17 -14.21
N LYS A 106 -3.38 -13.41 -14.35
CA LYS A 106 -2.66 -13.85 -15.56
C LYS A 106 -3.57 -13.86 -16.79
N ASN A 107 -4.79 -14.37 -16.67
CA ASN A 107 -5.76 -14.40 -17.77
C ASN A 107 -6.14 -12.97 -18.16
N ASN A 108 -6.36 -12.10 -17.17
CA ASN A 108 -6.64 -10.70 -17.41
C ASN A 108 -5.51 -9.98 -18.16
N PHE A 109 -4.27 -10.25 -17.79
CA PHE A 109 -3.10 -9.72 -18.47
C PHE A 109 -3.03 -10.20 -19.93
N TYR A 110 -3.15 -11.50 -20.18
CA TYR A 110 -3.12 -12.05 -21.56
C TYR A 110 -4.28 -11.54 -22.41
N ARG A 111 -5.47 -11.39 -21.81
CA ARG A 111 -6.62 -10.78 -22.48
C ARG A 111 -6.31 -9.35 -22.92
N CYS A 112 -5.77 -8.52 -22.02
CA CYS A 112 -5.47 -7.12 -22.34
C CYS A 112 -4.32 -6.97 -23.36
N ILE A 113 -3.37 -7.91 -23.41
CA ILE A 113 -2.38 -7.96 -24.50
C ILE A 113 -3.09 -8.18 -25.84
N ARG A 114 -4.03 -9.12 -25.89
CA ARG A 114 -4.74 -9.49 -27.13
C ARG A 114 -5.74 -8.43 -27.58
N GLU A 115 -6.51 -7.88 -26.65
CA GLU A 115 -7.63 -6.97 -26.92
C GLU A 115 -7.23 -5.49 -26.88
N GLY A 116 -6.06 -5.18 -26.30
CA GLY A 116 -5.66 -3.82 -25.97
C GLY A 116 -6.36 -3.27 -24.72
N GLY A 117 -5.87 -2.12 -24.25
CA GLY A 117 -6.39 -1.42 -23.07
C GLY A 117 -5.74 -1.85 -21.76
N GLN A 118 -6.24 -1.28 -20.66
CA GLN A 118 -5.69 -1.49 -19.32
C GLN A 118 -6.25 -2.76 -18.66
N THR A 119 -5.44 -3.42 -17.85
CA THR A 119 -5.86 -4.47 -16.90
C THR A 119 -6.82 -3.93 -15.84
N VAL A 120 -7.54 -4.83 -15.14
CA VAL A 120 -8.43 -4.43 -14.03
C VAL A 120 -7.63 -3.64 -12.99
N SER A 121 -6.47 -4.18 -12.58
CA SER A 121 -5.46 -3.46 -11.81
C SER A 121 -4.46 -2.85 -12.78
N ASP A 122 -4.66 -1.59 -13.15
CA ASP A 122 -3.81 -0.86 -14.10
C ASP A 122 -2.53 -0.33 -13.43
N VAL A 123 -1.53 0.02 -14.24
CA VAL A 123 -0.24 0.48 -13.74
C VAL A 123 -0.34 1.77 -12.92
N PHE A 124 -1.23 2.70 -13.28
CA PHE A 124 -1.28 4.01 -12.63
C PHE A 124 -1.88 3.92 -11.22
N THR A 125 -2.99 3.19 -11.07
CA THR A 125 -3.57 2.93 -9.75
C THR A 125 -2.64 2.07 -8.89
N HIS A 126 -1.93 1.12 -9.49
CA HIS A 126 -1.00 0.27 -8.76
C HIS A 126 0.23 1.02 -8.25
N VAL A 127 0.79 1.95 -9.03
CA VAL A 127 1.89 2.83 -8.58
C VAL A 127 1.48 3.62 -7.35
N GLN A 128 0.28 4.20 -7.34
CA GLN A 128 -0.23 4.94 -6.18
C GLN A 128 -0.37 4.05 -4.93
N ALA A 129 -0.87 2.81 -5.10
CA ALA A 129 -0.94 1.85 -4.00
C ALA A 129 0.45 1.45 -3.50
N MET A 130 1.40 1.19 -4.40
CA MET A 130 2.77 0.80 -4.06
C MET A 130 3.56 1.91 -3.39
N ASN A 131 3.32 3.17 -3.74
CA ASN A 131 3.90 4.32 -3.06
C ASN A 131 3.62 4.26 -1.54
N THR A 132 2.39 3.91 -1.15
CA THR A 132 2.02 3.75 0.27
C THR A 132 2.87 2.69 0.96
N CYS A 133 3.07 1.53 0.34
CA CYS A 133 3.91 0.46 0.88
C CYS A 133 5.38 0.90 1.05
N HIS A 134 5.94 1.56 0.04
CA HIS A 134 7.33 2.02 0.08
C HIS A 134 7.54 3.15 1.09
N LEU A 135 6.62 4.11 1.16
CA LEU A 135 6.65 5.21 2.13
C LEU A 135 6.55 4.68 3.56
N ALA A 136 5.70 3.68 3.81
CA ALA A 136 5.64 3.01 5.11
C ALA A 136 6.98 2.35 5.48
N CYS A 137 7.62 1.66 4.54
CA CYS A 137 8.96 1.11 4.76
C CYS A 137 10.02 2.19 5.02
N ILE A 138 9.99 3.33 4.31
CA ILE A 138 10.93 4.43 4.52
C ILE A 138 10.74 5.04 5.92
N ALA A 139 9.50 5.31 6.31
CA ALA A 139 9.17 5.81 7.65
C ALA A 139 9.66 4.85 8.75
N ALA A 140 9.41 3.55 8.57
CA ALA A 140 9.87 2.50 9.48
C ALA A 140 11.41 2.45 9.60
N ARG A 141 12.13 2.50 8.46
CA ARG A 141 13.61 2.49 8.44
C ARG A 141 14.21 3.70 9.16
N LEU A 142 13.57 4.86 9.04
CA LEU A 142 14.03 6.09 9.68
C LEU A 142 13.52 6.27 11.11
N GLY A 143 12.56 5.44 11.54
CA GLY A 143 11.97 5.50 12.89
C GLY A 143 11.30 6.84 13.19
N ARG A 144 10.72 7.50 12.17
CA ARG A 144 10.08 8.81 12.32
C ARG A 144 8.91 9.00 11.36
N THR A 145 8.15 10.07 11.60
CA THR A 145 7.11 10.52 10.69
C THR A 145 7.68 11.18 9.45
N ILE A 146 7.18 10.81 8.27
CA ILE A 146 7.46 11.48 6.98
C ILE A 146 6.17 12.03 6.36
N ARG A 147 6.29 13.12 5.60
CA ARG A 147 5.17 13.77 4.88
C ARG A 147 5.27 13.51 3.38
N TRP A 148 4.13 13.23 2.76
CA TRP A 148 4.00 12.90 1.35
C TRP A 148 3.03 13.85 0.65
N ASP A 149 3.45 14.39 -0.48
CA ASP A 149 2.54 15.03 -1.43
C ASP A 149 2.14 14.00 -2.49
N PRO A 150 0.91 13.45 -2.44
CA PRO A 150 0.48 12.46 -3.41
C PRO A 150 0.27 13.04 -4.80
N LYS A 151 0.05 14.35 -4.95
CA LYS A 151 -0.14 14.97 -6.26
C LYS A 151 1.18 15.20 -6.98
N GLU A 152 2.18 15.68 -6.23
CA GLU A 152 3.53 15.92 -6.75
C GLU A 152 4.40 14.66 -6.73
N GLU A 153 3.94 13.61 -6.07
CA GLU A 153 4.66 12.38 -5.80
C GLU A 153 6.04 12.63 -5.16
N LYS A 154 6.06 13.44 -4.09
CA LYS A 154 7.29 13.83 -3.37
C LYS A 154 7.17 13.74 -1.86
N ILE A 155 8.25 13.31 -1.22
CA ILE A 155 8.42 13.50 0.22
C ILE A 155 8.73 14.97 0.49
N VAL A 156 8.04 15.56 1.45
CA VAL A 156 8.08 17.00 1.73
C VAL A 156 8.96 17.28 2.94
N GLY A 157 9.99 18.11 2.76
CA GLY A 157 10.81 18.64 3.86
C GLY A 157 11.78 17.65 4.51
N ASP A 158 11.99 16.47 3.92
CA ASP A 158 12.89 15.44 4.43
C ASP A 158 13.78 14.88 3.31
N GLU A 159 14.94 15.50 3.10
CA GLU A 159 15.88 15.14 2.03
C GLU A 159 16.44 13.72 2.20
N GLN A 160 16.64 13.27 3.44
CA GLN A 160 17.15 11.94 3.74
C GLN A 160 16.12 10.87 3.36
N ALA A 161 14.85 11.07 3.72
CA ALA A 161 13.76 10.19 3.33
C ALA A 161 13.55 10.23 1.80
N ALA A 162 13.62 11.41 1.18
CA ALA A 162 13.53 11.56 -0.27
C ALA A 162 14.66 10.82 -1.01
N ALA A 163 15.85 10.69 -0.43
CA ALA A 163 16.96 9.94 -1.03
C ALA A 163 16.67 8.43 -1.20
N PHE A 164 15.69 7.86 -0.48
CA PHE A 164 15.29 6.46 -0.65
C PHE A 164 14.47 6.18 -1.92
N PHE A 165 14.06 7.21 -2.68
CA PHE A 165 13.33 7.06 -3.94
C PHE A 165 14.05 6.19 -4.96
N ALA A 166 15.37 6.30 -5.00
CA ALA A 166 16.21 5.53 -5.90
C ALA A 166 17.55 5.25 -5.23
N ARG A 167 18.02 4.02 -5.40
CA ARG A 167 19.40 3.68 -5.07
C ARG A 167 20.32 4.14 -6.20
N LYS A 168 21.54 4.58 -5.85
CA LYS A 168 22.60 4.73 -6.84
C LYS A 168 22.85 3.37 -7.52
N PRO A 169 22.76 3.26 -8.85
CA PRO A 169 23.13 2.03 -9.54
C PRO A 169 24.60 1.68 -9.25
N ARG A 170 24.90 0.37 -9.27
CA ARG A 170 26.29 -0.07 -9.25
C ARG A 170 26.97 0.35 -10.54
N GLU A 171 28.24 0.70 -10.45
CA GLU A 171 29.07 1.03 -11.62
C GLU A 171 29.00 -0.11 -12.64
N GLY A 172 28.71 0.24 -13.90
CA GLY A 172 28.53 -0.70 -15.02
C GLY A 172 27.15 -1.35 -15.11
N PHE A 173 26.23 -1.04 -14.19
CA PHE A 173 24.85 -1.51 -14.16
C PHE A 173 23.85 -0.34 -14.15
N GLU A 174 24.24 0.78 -14.75
CA GLU A 174 23.38 1.94 -14.92
C GLU A 174 22.20 1.60 -15.82
N ILE A 175 21.01 2.08 -15.46
CA ILE A 175 19.82 1.95 -16.31
C ILE A 175 19.99 2.90 -17.49
N PRO A 176 19.98 2.41 -18.76
CA PRO A 176 20.02 3.27 -19.92
C PRO A 176 18.86 4.27 -19.85
N ARG A 177 19.16 5.56 -19.96
CA ARG A 177 18.12 6.58 -20.10
C ARG A 177 17.63 6.52 -21.55
N VAL A 178 16.35 6.23 -21.72
CA VAL A 178 15.65 6.31 -23.02
C VAL A 178 15.12 7.72 -23.21
#